data_AF-A0A1G3BNI2-F1
#
_entry.id   AF-A0A1G3BNI2-F1
#
_cell.length_a   1.000
_cell.length_b   1.000
_cell.length_c   1.000
_cell.angle_alpha   90.00
_cell.angle_beta   90.00
_cell.angle_gamma   90.00
#
_symmetry.space_group_name_H-M   'P 1'
#
loop_
_entity.id
_entity.type
_entity.pdbx_description
1 polymer ?
#
loop_
_entity_poly.entity_id
_entity_poly.type
_entity_poly.pdbx_seq_one_letter_code
_entity_poly.pdbx_strand_id
1 'polypeptide(L)'
;MKAKYYSLLLPVSVLLIFGGCATHTRYVETTGPRTIVTTDINIQDFSYAAEDMIKTLLASGALDKTQIQPAMLAISRIVNNTTQQVDTDLLIKKIRVALNQSGKALTTTTMGVGGIAEDPMAQGIQQEKEFYTDKKEPQRMPDFTLSGKIIEKRDRQDDVRQVTYAFQLSLTDNNGLAVWEDEKEISKQSKRGVIGW
;
A
#
# COMPACT_ATOMS: atom_id res chain seq x y z
N MET A 1 88.49 9.99 27.35
CA MET A 1 87.46 10.61 26.49
C MET A 1 86.35 9.59 26.24
N LYS A 2 85.14 9.82 26.78
CA LYS A 2 83.93 9.08 26.40
C LYS A 2 82.79 10.10 26.25
N ALA A 3 82.26 10.21 25.03
CA ALA A 3 81.28 11.22 24.66
C ALA A 3 79.88 10.86 25.19
N LYS A 4 79.18 11.89 25.70
CA LYS A 4 77.77 11.87 26.11
C LYS A 4 76.88 12.09 24.89
N TYR A 5 75.75 11.38 24.82
CA TYR A 5 74.60 11.79 24.00
C TYR A 5 73.33 11.66 24.84
N TYR A 6 72.68 12.80 25.08
CA TYR A 6 71.38 12.91 25.74
C TYR A 6 70.28 12.64 24.71
N SER A 7 69.41 11.67 24.97
CA SER A 7 68.21 11.42 24.16
C SER A 7 67.09 12.38 24.56
N LEU A 8 66.74 13.27 23.64
CA LEU A 8 65.63 14.21 23.73
C LEU A 8 64.31 13.46 23.51
N LEU A 9 63.43 13.42 24.52
CA LEU A 9 62.07 12.89 24.44
C LEU A 9 61.13 13.95 23.83
N LEU A 10 60.42 13.59 22.76
CA LEU A 10 59.41 14.42 22.10
C LEU A 10 58.08 13.64 22.10
N PRO A 11 56.97 14.15 22.68
CA PRO A 11 55.73 13.40 22.78
C PRO A 11 54.95 13.48 21.45
N VAL A 12 54.67 12.32 20.86
CA VAL A 12 53.85 12.18 19.64
C VAL A 12 52.37 12.19 20.04
N SER A 13 51.68 13.28 19.71
CA SER A 13 50.23 13.40 19.82
C SER A 13 49.54 12.56 18.75
N VAL A 14 48.86 11.48 19.15
CA VAL A 14 48.07 10.61 18.27
C VAL A 14 46.74 11.33 17.94
N LEU A 15 46.59 11.73 16.67
CA LEU A 15 45.31 12.21 16.12
C LEU A 15 44.43 10.99 15.81
N LEU A 16 43.40 10.77 16.63
CA LEU A 16 42.32 9.81 16.35
C LEU A 16 41.40 10.40 15.26
N ILE A 17 41.56 9.94 14.02
CA ILE A 17 40.61 10.23 12.94
C ILE A 17 39.40 9.32 13.15
N PHE A 18 38.33 9.89 13.71
CA PHE A 18 37.00 9.28 13.71
C PHE A 18 36.45 9.29 12.27
N GLY A 19 36.57 8.17 11.57
CA GLY A 19 35.87 7.92 10.31
C GLY A 19 34.38 7.72 10.58
N GLY A 20 33.59 8.78 10.47
CA GLY A 20 32.13 8.69 10.45
C GLY A 20 31.67 7.90 9.24
N CYS A 21 30.97 6.79 9.47
CA CYS A 21 30.34 6.01 8.42
C CYS A 21 29.21 6.86 7.80
N ALA A 22 29.52 7.58 6.72
CA ALA A 22 28.54 8.35 5.98
C ALA A 22 27.59 7.35 5.28
N THR A 23 26.44 7.08 5.89
CA THR A 23 25.33 6.39 5.24
C THR A 23 24.85 7.26 4.08
N HIS A 24 25.28 6.91 2.88
CA HIS A 24 24.90 7.59 1.65
C HIS A 24 23.49 7.14 1.25
N THR A 25 22.47 7.82 1.76
CA THR A 25 21.10 7.63 1.30
C THR A 25 20.97 8.24 -0.11
N ARG A 26 20.42 7.47 -1.06
CA ARG A 26 20.23 7.91 -2.44
C ARG A 26 18.79 7.69 -2.85
N TYR A 27 18.21 8.67 -3.52
CA TYR A 27 16.94 8.49 -4.20
C TYR A 27 17.12 7.45 -5.31
N VAL A 28 16.32 6.40 -5.27
CA VAL A 28 16.26 5.39 -6.32
C VAL A 28 14.90 5.57 -6.97
N GLU A 29 14.90 5.75 -8.30
CA GLU A 29 13.65 5.70 -9.06
C GLU A 29 12.99 4.35 -8.83
N THR A 30 11.72 4.39 -8.46
CA THR A 30 10.96 3.22 -8.06
C THR A 30 11.01 2.16 -9.17
N THR A 31 10.92 2.55 -10.45
CA THR A 31 10.91 1.63 -11.60
C THR A 31 12.28 1.40 -12.26
N GLY A 32 13.39 1.84 -11.65
CA GLY A 32 14.72 1.79 -12.27
C GLY A 32 15.42 0.42 -12.16
N PRO A 33 16.48 0.16 -12.97
CA PRO A 33 17.25 -1.09 -12.96
C PRO A 33 18.04 -1.33 -11.66
N ARG A 34 17.93 -0.41 -10.69
CA ARG A 34 18.59 -0.46 -9.38
C ARG A 34 17.64 -0.84 -8.24
N THR A 35 16.39 -1.16 -8.55
CA THR A 35 15.40 -1.64 -7.58
C THR A 35 15.79 -3.05 -7.11
N ILE A 36 15.73 -3.29 -5.79
CA ILE A 36 16.06 -4.60 -5.23
C ILE A 36 14.98 -5.59 -5.69
N VAL A 37 15.39 -6.59 -6.47
CA VAL A 37 14.52 -7.68 -6.90
C VAL A 37 14.63 -8.79 -5.88
N THR A 38 13.76 -8.76 -4.86
CA THR A 38 13.50 -9.92 -4.00
C THR A 38 12.19 -10.58 -4.42
N THR A 39 11.96 -11.80 -3.93
CA THR A 39 10.63 -12.43 -4.01
C THR A 39 9.60 -11.71 -3.15
N ASP A 40 10.02 -10.75 -2.32
CA ASP A 40 9.12 -9.97 -1.50
C ASP A 40 8.28 -9.05 -2.37
N ILE A 41 7.05 -8.83 -1.93
CA ILE A 41 6.17 -7.92 -2.62
C ILE A 41 6.57 -6.47 -2.31
N ASN A 42 6.64 -5.65 -3.35
CA ASN A 42 7.01 -4.24 -3.22
C ASN A 42 5.85 -3.33 -3.67
N ILE A 43 5.99 -2.03 -3.41
CA ILE A 43 4.94 -1.04 -3.70
C ILE A 43 4.56 -0.92 -5.17
N GLN A 44 5.43 -1.32 -6.10
CA GLN A 44 5.13 -1.28 -7.54
C GLN A 44 4.20 -2.41 -7.92
N ASP A 45 4.47 -3.61 -7.42
CA ASP A 45 3.61 -4.78 -7.63
C ASP A 45 2.18 -4.44 -7.16
N PHE A 46 2.08 -3.84 -5.96
CA PHE A 46 0.80 -3.38 -5.41
C PHE A 46 0.12 -2.33 -6.28
N SER A 47 0.86 -1.29 -6.69
CA SER A 47 0.32 -0.21 -7.51
C SER A 47 -0.19 -0.74 -8.85
N TYR A 48 0.57 -1.64 -9.47
CA TYR A 48 0.22 -2.26 -10.73
C TYR A 48 -1.06 -3.11 -10.62
N ALA A 49 -1.13 -4.01 -9.64
CA ALA A 49 -2.32 -4.83 -9.44
C ALA A 49 -3.57 -3.98 -9.17
N ALA A 50 -3.44 -2.96 -8.30
CA ALA A 50 -4.54 -2.07 -7.97
C ALA A 50 -5.03 -1.29 -9.20
N GLU A 51 -4.12 -0.68 -9.96
CA GLU A 51 -4.48 0.09 -11.16
C GLU A 51 -5.16 -0.78 -12.22
N ASP A 52 -4.70 -2.02 -12.42
CA ASP A 52 -5.30 -2.96 -13.36
C ASP A 52 -6.72 -3.34 -12.94
N MET A 53 -6.93 -3.74 -11.69
CA MET A 53 -8.25 -4.09 -11.16
C MET A 53 -9.22 -2.89 -11.12
N ILE A 54 -8.72 -1.67 -10.87
CA ILE A 54 -9.58 -0.49 -10.93
C ILE A 54 -10.01 -0.21 -12.37
N LYS A 55 -9.15 -0.43 -13.37
CA LYS A 55 -9.54 -0.29 -14.77
C LYS A 55 -10.63 -1.28 -15.15
N THR A 56 -10.54 -2.53 -14.71
CA THR A 56 -11.58 -3.55 -14.96
C THR A 56 -12.88 -3.18 -14.24
N LEU A 57 -12.81 -2.66 -13.01
CA LEU A 57 -13.97 -2.12 -12.29
C LEU A 57 -14.62 -0.96 -13.06
N LEU A 58 -13.85 0.05 -13.47
CA LEU A 58 -14.38 1.21 -14.20
C LEU A 58 -14.98 0.79 -15.55
N ALA A 59 -14.37 -0.17 -16.24
CA ALA A 59 -14.86 -0.70 -17.51
C ALA A 59 -16.10 -1.58 -17.36
N SER A 60 -16.35 -2.17 -16.19
CA SER A 60 -17.51 -3.04 -15.95
C SER A 60 -18.86 -2.33 -16.05
N GLY A 61 -18.87 -0.99 -15.92
CA GLY A 61 -20.10 -0.20 -15.83
C GLY A 61 -20.90 -0.42 -14.54
N ALA A 62 -20.37 -1.17 -13.56
CA ALA A 62 -21.07 -1.43 -12.30
C ALA A 62 -21.40 -0.13 -11.54
N LEU A 63 -20.45 0.82 -11.54
CA LEU A 63 -20.60 2.13 -10.88
C LEU A 63 -21.62 3.04 -11.57
N ASP A 64 -22.00 2.76 -12.82
CA ASP A 64 -22.96 3.58 -13.58
C ASP A 64 -24.43 3.19 -13.28
N LYS A 65 -24.65 2.11 -12.52
CA LYS A 65 -25.98 1.55 -12.23
C LYS A 65 -26.72 2.24 -11.09
N THR A 66 -26.17 3.29 -10.50
CA THR A 66 -26.78 4.03 -9.38
C THR A 66 -27.78 5.07 -9.87
N GLN A 67 -28.80 5.36 -9.06
CA GLN A 67 -29.76 6.42 -9.37
C GLN A 67 -29.12 7.82 -9.32
N ILE A 68 -28.17 8.02 -8.40
CA ILE A 68 -27.46 9.28 -8.24
C ILE A 68 -25.99 9.06 -8.63
N GLN A 69 -25.53 9.83 -9.60
CA GLN A 69 -24.14 9.85 -10.04
C GLN A 69 -23.40 11.12 -9.55
N PRO A 70 -22.10 11.05 -9.28
CA PRO A 70 -21.28 9.83 -9.19
C PRO A 70 -21.70 8.94 -8.02
N ALA A 71 -21.41 7.64 -8.13
CA ALA A 71 -21.74 6.67 -7.08
C ALA A 71 -20.98 6.99 -5.79
N MET A 72 -21.67 6.94 -4.64
CA MET A 72 -21.02 7.08 -3.34
C MET A 72 -20.49 5.72 -2.89
N LEU A 73 -19.18 5.61 -2.63
CA LEU A 73 -18.52 4.35 -2.31
C LEU A 73 -17.85 4.43 -0.94
N ALA A 74 -18.08 3.44 -0.08
CA ALA A 74 -17.27 3.24 1.11
C ALA A 74 -16.19 2.18 0.85
N ILE A 75 -14.96 2.42 1.30
CA ILE A 75 -13.92 1.40 1.25
C ILE A 75 -13.94 0.65 2.58
N SER A 76 -14.26 -0.63 2.50
CA SER A 76 -14.25 -1.57 3.61
C SER A 76 -12.82 -2.10 3.84
N ARG A 77 -12.69 -3.21 4.57
CA ARG A 77 -11.39 -3.77 4.94
C ARG A 77 -10.71 -4.38 3.71
N ILE A 78 -9.45 -4.05 3.52
CA ILE A 78 -8.52 -4.84 2.72
C ILE A 78 -7.69 -5.69 3.68
N VAL A 79 -7.89 -7.01 3.64
CA VAL A 79 -7.22 -7.94 4.55
C VAL A 79 -5.86 -8.34 3.99
N ASN A 80 -4.79 -8.04 4.72
CA ASN A 80 -3.48 -8.60 4.45
C ASN A 80 -3.37 -10.01 5.06
N ASN A 81 -3.40 -11.04 4.22
CA ASN A 81 -3.14 -12.44 4.59
C ASN A 81 -1.85 -12.93 3.93
N THR A 82 -0.78 -12.19 4.13
CA THR A 82 0.57 -12.52 3.67
C THR A 82 1.50 -12.65 4.85
N THR A 83 2.70 -13.17 4.63
CA THR A 83 3.73 -13.25 5.69
C THR A 83 4.42 -11.91 5.95
N GLN A 84 4.16 -10.91 5.12
CA GLN A 84 4.81 -9.61 5.17
C GLN A 84 3.84 -8.53 5.64
N GLN A 85 4.38 -7.48 6.27
CA GLN A 85 3.57 -6.31 6.56
C GLN A 85 3.42 -5.49 5.28
N VAL A 86 2.29 -5.69 4.61
CA VAL A 86 1.86 -4.88 3.47
C VAL A 86 1.19 -3.62 3.98
N ASP A 87 1.60 -2.47 3.46
CA ASP A 87 0.92 -1.20 3.68
C ASP A 87 -0.40 -1.16 2.89
N THR A 88 -1.47 -1.64 3.52
CA THR A 88 -2.82 -1.62 2.95
C THR A 88 -3.41 -0.22 2.88
N ASP A 89 -2.95 0.72 3.70
CA ASP A 89 -3.46 2.09 3.72
C ASP A 89 -3.02 2.84 2.46
N LEU A 90 -1.78 2.61 2.03
CA LEU A 90 -1.27 3.13 0.77
C LEU A 90 -2.03 2.56 -0.44
N LEU A 91 -2.41 1.28 -0.39
CA LEU A 91 -3.26 0.66 -1.40
C LEU A 91 -4.66 1.30 -1.44
N ILE A 92 -5.31 1.44 -0.29
CA ILE A 92 -6.61 2.11 -0.15
C ILE A 92 -6.53 3.54 -0.71
N LYS A 93 -5.47 4.28 -0.39
CA LYS A 93 -5.28 5.64 -0.90
C LYS A 93 -5.16 5.69 -2.42
N LYS A 94 -4.43 4.76 -3.04
CA LYS A 94 -4.31 4.68 -4.51
C LYS A 94 -5.65 4.35 -5.17
N ILE A 95 -6.37 3.37 -4.64
CA ILE A 95 -7.72 3.01 -5.10
C ILE A 95 -8.63 4.23 -5.02
N ARG A 96 -8.63 4.92 -3.87
CA ARG A 96 -9.40 6.14 -3.66
C ARG A 96 -9.08 7.21 -4.70
N VAL A 97 -7.80 7.50 -4.91
CA VAL A 97 -7.39 8.54 -5.87
C VAL A 97 -7.90 8.20 -7.26
N ALA A 98 -7.70 6.98 -7.73
CA ALA A 98 -8.14 6.56 -9.06
C ALA A 98 -9.67 6.59 -9.23
N LEU A 99 -10.42 6.12 -8.23
CA LEU A 99 -11.89 6.16 -8.26
C LEU A 99 -12.41 7.61 -8.29
N ASN A 100 -11.92 8.48 -7.41
CA ASN A 100 -12.35 9.89 -7.41
C ASN A 100 -11.95 10.60 -8.71
N GLN A 101 -10.76 10.34 -9.25
CA GLN A 101 -10.29 10.93 -10.51
C GLN A 101 -11.06 10.41 -11.73
N SER A 102 -11.64 9.21 -11.66
CA SER A 102 -12.46 8.67 -12.76
C SER A 102 -13.75 9.45 -13.00
N GLY A 103 -14.23 10.20 -12.00
CA GLY A 103 -15.53 10.86 -12.03
C GLY A 103 -16.73 9.90 -11.95
N LYS A 104 -16.51 8.58 -11.86
CA LYS A 104 -17.57 7.56 -11.76
C LYS A 104 -18.02 7.30 -10.33
N ALA A 105 -17.13 7.52 -9.36
CA ALA A 105 -17.43 7.33 -7.94
C ALA A 105 -16.74 8.38 -7.07
N LEU A 106 -17.37 8.68 -5.92
CA LEU A 106 -16.78 9.45 -4.83
C LEU A 106 -16.69 8.57 -3.59
N THR A 107 -15.52 8.54 -2.97
CA THR A 107 -15.32 7.76 -1.75
C THR A 107 -15.71 8.56 -0.51
N THR A 108 -16.47 7.97 0.41
CA THR A 108 -16.69 8.58 1.74
C THR A 108 -15.52 8.33 2.68
N THR A 109 -15.18 9.33 3.50
CA THR A 109 -14.17 9.25 4.57
C THR A 109 -14.79 9.25 5.97
N THR A 110 -16.11 9.46 6.06
CA THR A 110 -16.85 9.51 7.34
C THR A 110 -17.44 8.16 7.74
N MET A 111 -17.38 7.18 6.83
CA MET A 111 -17.90 5.82 7.02
C MET A 111 -16.81 4.81 6.71
N GLY A 112 -16.21 4.25 7.76
CA GLY A 112 -15.19 3.21 7.66
C GLY A 112 -15.55 1.94 8.44
N VAL A 113 -14.68 0.95 8.34
CA VAL A 113 -14.87 -0.37 8.96
C VAL A 113 -14.99 -0.25 10.48
N GLY A 114 -16.00 -0.90 11.06
CA GLY A 114 -16.22 -0.88 12.50
C GLY A 114 -16.71 0.47 13.04
N GLY A 115 -17.23 1.35 12.17
CA GLY A 115 -17.74 2.66 12.57
C GLY A 115 -16.67 3.74 12.77
N ILE A 116 -15.41 3.43 12.44
CA ILE A 116 -14.30 4.35 12.56
C ILE A 116 -14.21 5.17 11.28
N ALA A 117 -14.40 6.48 11.38
CA ALA A 117 -14.17 7.40 10.27
C ALA A 117 -12.67 7.59 10.03
N GLU A 118 -12.30 7.68 8.77
CA GLU A 118 -10.93 8.05 8.38
C GLU A 118 -10.68 9.55 8.56
N ASP A 119 -11.73 10.36 8.40
CA ASP A 119 -11.72 11.80 8.70
C ASP A 119 -12.75 12.10 9.80
N PRO A 120 -12.32 12.07 11.09
CA PRO A 120 -13.20 12.39 12.21
C PRO A 120 -13.73 13.82 12.20
N MET A 121 -13.02 14.77 11.58
CA MET A 121 -13.47 16.15 11.47
C MET A 121 -14.61 16.27 10.48
N ALA A 122 -14.47 15.67 9.30
CA ALA A 122 -15.57 15.58 8.33
C ALA A 122 -16.77 14.84 8.92
N GLN A 123 -16.54 13.79 9.71
CA GLN A 123 -17.59 13.05 10.41
C GLN A 123 -18.33 13.97 11.40
N GLY A 124 -17.61 14.75 12.22
CA GLY A 124 -18.20 15.70 13.16
C GLY A 124 -19.04 16.78 12.47
N ILE A 125 -18.54 17.35 11.37
CA ILE A 125 -19.29 18.35 10.57
C ILE A 125 -20.57 17.74 10.00
N GLN A 126 -20.52 16.49 9.54
CA GLN A 126 -21.68 15.79 9.00
C GLN A 126 -22.73 15.53 10.09
N GLN A 127 -22.31 15.05 11.27
CA GLN A 127 -23.17 14.86 12.43
C GLN A 127 -23.80 16.16 12.92
N GLU A 128 -23.05 17.26 12.91
CA GLU A 128 -23.54 18.59 13.28
C GLU A 128 -24.64 19.06 12.31
N LYS A 129 -24.43 18.91 11.00
CA LYS A 129 -25.45 19.20 9.99
C LYS A 129 -26.71 18.36 10.17
N GLU A 130 -26.56 17.08 10.51
CA GLU A 130 -27.68 16.17 10.81
C GLU A 130 -28.44 16.57 12.09
N PHE A 131 -27.75 17.18 13.05
CA PHE A 131 -28.38 17.69 14.28
C PHE A 131 -29.21 18.96 14.03
N TYR A 132 -28.71 19.88 13.21
CA TYR A 132 -29.36 21.17 12.92
C TYR A 132 -30.40 21.11 11.78
N THR A 133 -30.31 20.11 10.91
CA THR A 133 -31.32 19.89 9.87
C THR A 133 -32.49 19.13 10.50
N ASP A 134 -33.71 19.62 10.30
CA ASP A 134 -34.94 18.93 10.68
C ASP A 134 -34.85 17.49 10.14
N LYS A 135 -34.87 16.46 11.02
CA LYS A 135 -34.48 15.04 10.76
C LYS A 135 -35.27 14.29 9.68
N LYS A 136 -35.95 15.01 8.78
CA LYS A 136 -36.84 14.48 7.75
C LYS A 136 -36.08 13.80 6.62
N GLU A 137 -34.84 14.17 6.35
CA GLU A 137 -34.02 13.49 5.33
C GLU A 137 -32.95 12.60 5.96
N PRO A 138 -32.97 11.29 5.70
CA PRO A 138 -31.96 10.37 6.21
C PRO A 138 -30.60 10.64 5.56
N GLN A 139 -29.53 10.42 6.33
CA GLN A 139 -28.15 10.48 5.83
C GLN A 139 -28.00 9.59 4.58
N ARG A 140 -27.44 10.15 3.50
CA ARG A 140 -27.15 9.36 2.30
C ARG A 140 -26.16 8.24 2.65
N MET A 141 -26.60 7.01 2.43
CA MET A 141 -25.76 5.82 2.57
C MET A 141 -24.92 5.61 1.30
N PRO A 142 -23.77 4.93 1.39
CA PRO A 142 -23.00 4.53 0.23
C PRO A 142 -23.84 3.62 -0.68
N ASP A 143 -23.73 3.86 -1.99
CA ASP A 143 -24.33 3.01 -3.02
C ASP A 143 -23.59 1.67 -3.11
N PHE A 144 -22.27 1.68 -2.84
CA PHE A 144 -21.43 0.49 -2.84
C PHE A 144 -20.44 0.46 -1.68
N THR A 145 -19.98 -0.75 -1.38
CA THR A 145 -18.79 -0.99 -0.57
C THR A 145 -17.74 -1.74 -1.40
N LEU A 146 -16.47 -1.32 -1.30
CA LEU A 146 -15.34 -2.04 -1.90
C LEU A 146 -14.55 -2.73 -0.80
N SER A 147 -14.35 -4.03 -0.91
CA SER A 147 -13.55 -4.81 0.03
C SER A 147 -12.49 -5.63 -0.70
N GLY A 148 -11.54 -6.19 0.05
CA GLY A 148 -10.51 -7.01 -0.59
C GLY A 148 -9.68 -7.86 0.35
N LYS A 149 -8.87 -8.71 -0.27
CA LYS A 149 -7.91 -9.58 0.41
C LYS A 149 -6.64 -9.74 -0.42
N ILE A 150 -5.51 -9.80 0.26
CA ILE A 150 -4.21 -10.09 -0.33
C ILE A 150 -3.76 -11.42 0.26
N ILE A 151 -3.52 -12.42 -0.60
CA ILE A 151 -3.13 -13.78 -0.19
C ILE A 151 -1.74 -14.07 -0.73
N GLU A 152 -0.92 -14.72 0.08
CA GLU A 152 0.38 -15.21 -0.34
C GLU A 152 0.36 -16.74 -0.48
N LYS A 153 0.84 -17.26 -1.61
CA LYS A 153 1.10 -18.68 -1.88
C LYS A 153 2.60 -18.87 -2.08
N ARG A 154 3.19 -19.90 -1.46
CA ARG A 154 4.61 -20.22 -1.59
C ARG A 154 4.78 -21.63 -2.10
N ASP A 155 5.48 -21.75 -3.23
CA ASP A 155 5.81 -23.03 -3.84
C ASP A 155 7.34 -23.22 -3.89
N ARG A 156 7.78 -24.47 -3.80
CA ARG A 156 9.19 -24.83 -3.91
C ARG A 156 9.33 -26.07 -4.77
N GLN A 157 10.18 -25.97 -5.80
CA GLN A 157 10.58 -27.09 -6.64
C GLN A 157 12.10 -27.04 -6.80
N ASP A 158 12.79 -28.08 -6.34
CA ASP A 158 14.26 -28.18 -6.34
C ASP A 158 14.96 -26.96 -5.72
N ASP A 159 15.73 -26.21 -6.51
CA ASP A 159 16.44 -24.99 -6.12
C ASP A 159 15.65 -23.69 -6.41
N VAL A 160 14.46 -23.82 -6.99
CA VAL A 160 13.54 -22.73 -7.32
C VAL A 160 12.53 -22.55 -6.20
N ARG A 161 12.37 -21.29 -5.76
CA ARG A 161 11.30 -20.85 -4.86
C ARG A 161 10.42 -19.87 -5.60
N GLN A 162 9.12 -20.09 -5.57
CA GLN A 162 8.12 -19.19 -6.12
C GLN A 162 7.26 -18.64 -4.99
N VAL A 163 6.97 -17.34 -5.07
CA VAL A 163 5.99 -16.67 -4.21
C VAL A 163 4.98 -15.99 -5.12
N THR A 164 3.70 -16.31 -4.94
CA THR A 164 2.59 -15.71 -5.67
C THR A 164 1.73 -14.91 -4.70
N TYR A 165 1.46 -13.66 -5.06
CA TYR A 165 0.54 -12.78 -4.34
C TYR A 165 -0.73 -12.64 -5.14
N ALA A 166 -1.87 -13.04 -4.57
CA ALA A 166 -3.19 -12.88 -5.16
C ALA A 166 -3.92 -11.70 -4.52
N PHE A 167 -4.31 -10.74 -5.34
CA PHE A 167 -5.10 -9.58 -4.99
C PHE A 167 -6.53 -9.81 -5.38
N GLN A 168 -7.44 -9.75 -4.42
CA GLN A 168 -8.87 -9.96 -4.63
C GLN A 168 -9.59 -8.68 -4.22
N LEU A 169 -10.43 -8.15 -5.12
CA LEU A 169 -11.32 -7.03 -4.83
C LEU A 169 -12.76 -7.41 -5.18
N SER A 170 -13.69 -6.96 -4.33
CA SER A 170 -15.13 -7.16 -4.53
C SER A 170 -15.86 -5.85 -4.30
N LEU A 171 -16.67 -5.44 -5.27
CA LEU A 171 -17.63 -4.34 -5.17
C LEU A 171 -19.01 -4.91 -4.85
N THR A 172 -19.56 -4.52 -3.71
CA THR A 172 -20.87 -4.96 -3.22
C THR A 172 -21.85 -3.80 -3.20
N ASP A 173 -23.06 -4.00 -3.72
CA ASP A 173 -24.13 -3.00 -3.67
C ASP A 173 -24.77 -2.88 -2.28
N ASN A 174 -25.65 -1.89 -2.12
CA ASN A 174 -26.39 -1.68 -0.87
C ASN A 174 -27.42 -2.79 -0.53
N ASN A 175 -27.68 -3.72 -1.45
CA ASN A 175 -28.48 -4.93 -1.21
C ASN A 175 -27.62 -6.10 -0.71
N GLY A 176 -26.30 -5.93 -0.62
CA GLY A 176 -25.36 -6.97 -0.21
C GLY A 176 -24.95 -7.92 -1.34
N LEU A 177 -25.19 -7.55 -2.60
CA LEU A 177 -24.82 -8.36 -3.77
C LEU A 177 -23.47 -7.93 -4.32
N ALA A 178 -22.55 -8.88 -4.52
CA ALA A 178 -21.32 -8.63 -5.25
C ALA A 178 -21.65 -8.38 -6.72
N VAL A 179 -21.50 -7.12 -7.17
CA VAL A 179 -21.86 -6.68 -8.52
C VAL A 179 -20.65 -6.62 -9.46
N TRP A 180 -19.44 -6.69 -8.90
CA TRP A 180 -18.19 -6.84 -9.62
C TRP A 180 -17.15 -7.46 -8.68
N GLU A 181 -16.34 -8.37 -9.21
CA GLU A 181 -15.18 -8.95 -8.53
C GLU A 181 -14.06 -9.14 -9.54
N ASP A 182 -12.82 -9.01 -9.09
CA ASP A 182 -11.64 -9.31 -9.90
C ASP A 182 -10.50 -9.85 -9.03
N GLU A 183 -9.63 -10.64 -9.65
CA GLU A 183 -8.45 -11.20 -9.04
C GLU A 183 -7.21 -10.96 -9.91
N LYS A 184 -6.15 -10.45 -9.29
CA LYS A 184 -4.84 -10.31 -9.95
C LYS A 184 -3.76 -11.06 -9.18
N GLU A 185 -3.04 -11.94 -9.87
CA GLU A 185 -1.88 -12.62 -9.31
C GLU A 185 -0.56 -11.98 -9.78
N ILE A 186 0.40 -11.87 -8.87
CA ILE A 186 1.79 -11.48 -9.14
C ILE A 186 2.69 -12.59 -8.61
N SER A 187 3.39 -13.27 -9.51
CA SER A 187 4.33 -14.34 -9.17
C SER A 187 5.77 -13.88 -9.31
N LYS A 188 6.59 -14.16 -8.30
CA LYS A 188 8.03 -13.91 -8.29
C LYS A 188 8.78 -15.19 -8.00
N GLN A 189 9.84 -15.44 -8.75
CA GLN A 189 10.71 -16.60 -8.55
C GLN A 189 12.11 -16.17 -8.09
N SER A 190 12.69 -16.96 -7.21
CA SER A 190 14.12 -16.91 -6.90
C SER A 190 14.73 -18.29 -7.10
N LYS A 191 15.90 -18.32 -7.73
CA LYS A 191 16.73 -19.52 -7.82
C LYS A 191 17.88 -19.38 -6.84
N ARG A 192 18.11 -20.39 -6.00
CA ARG A 192 19.31 -20.41 -5.16
C ARG A 192 20.51 -20.60 -6.08
N GLY A 193 21.31 -19.56 -6.27
CA GLY A 193 22.59 -19.71 -6.96
C GLY A 193 23.43 -20.76 -6.24
N VAL A 194 24.01 -21.70 -7.00
CA VAL A 194 25.07 -22.56 -6.48
C VAL A 194 26.27 -21.64 -6.30
N ILE A 195 26.45 -21.10 -5.09
CA ILE A 195 27.70 -20.40 -4.77
C ILE A 195 28.76 -21.49 -4.68
N GLY A 196 29.51 -21.63 -5.77
CA GLY A 196 30.85 -22.19 -5.73
C GLY A 196 31.79 -21.12 -5.16
N TRP A 197 32.68 -21.60 -4.28
CA TRP A 197 33.81 -20.98 -3.58
C TRP A 197 33.52 -19.89 -2.52
#